data_AF-A0A2V8YA20-F1
#
_entry.id   AF-A0A2V8YA20-F1
#
_cell.length_a   1.000
_cell.length_b   1.000
_cell.length_c   1.000
_cell.angle_alpha   90.00
_cell.angle_beta   90.00
_cell.angle_gamma   90.00
#
_symmetry.space_group_name_H-M   'P 1'
#
loop_
_entity.id
_entity.type
_entity.pdbx_description
1 polymer ?
#
loop_
_entity_poly.entity_id
_entity_poly.type
_entity_poly.pdbx_seq_one_letter_code
_entity_poly.pdbx_strand_id
1 'polypeptide(L)'
;MRMKARVKLRTSLALCALGLLVLVLLAQGRYDPPLIQHSHAAVLKTDLRTIRDAVDNYTLDRREAPHSLQDLVDAGYLRIIPVDPITQKPD
;
A
#
# COMPACT_ATOMS: atom_id res chain seq x y z
N MET A 1 -35.98 -19.46 -48.14
CA MET A 1 -34.79 -18.65 -47.77
C MET A 1 -34.93 -17.84 -46.47
N ARG A 2 -36.14 -17.48 -46.00
CA ARG A 2 -36.37 -16.62 -44.81
C ARG A 2 -36.03 -17.24 -43.44
N MET A 3 -36.06 -18.57 -43.29
CA MET A 3 -35.71 -19.25 -42.03
C MET A 3 -34.22 -19.14 -41.67
N LYS A 4 -33.32 -19.28 -42.66
CA LYS A 4 -31.87 -19.22 -42.44
C LYS A 4 -31.42 -17.82 -41.95
N ALA A 5 -32.09 -16.76 -42.41
CA ALA A 5 -31.80 -15.38 -42.00
C ALA A 5 -32.21 -15.11 -40.54
N ARG A 6 -33.37 -15.62 -40.10
CA ARG A 6 -33.80 -15.49 -38.68
C ARG A 6 -32.90 -16.28 -37.73
N VAL A 7 -32.40 -17.45 -38.14
CA VAL A 7 -31.46 -18.25 -37.34
C VAL A 7 -30.10 -17.56 -37.25
N LYS A 8 -29.55 -17.07 -38.36
CA LYS A 8 -28.29 -16.31 -38.37
C LYS A 8 -28.34 -15.06 -37.49
N LEU A 9 -29.47 -14.33 -37.50
CA LEU A 9 -29.66 -13.16 -36.66
C LEU A 9 -29.66 -13.52 -35.16
N ARG A 10 -30.37 -14.59 -34.78
CA ARG A 10 -30.42 -15.07 -33.38
C ARG A 10 -29.07 -15.58 -32.89
N THR A 11 -28.33 -16.32 -33.70
CA THR A 11 -27.00 -16.81 -33.33
C THR A 11 -25.98 -15.68 -33.22
N SER A 12 -26.05 -14.66 -34.09
CA SER A 12 -25.17 -13.49 -34.00
C SER A 12 -25.42 -12.66 -32.73
N LEU A 13 -26.68 -12.42 -32.37
CA LEU A 13 -27.06 -11.73 -31.13
C LEU A 13 -26.61 -12.51 -29.89
N ALA A 14 -26.73 -13.84 -29.90
CA ALA A 14 -26.29 -14.68 -28.79
C ALA A 14 -24.76 -14.64 -28.60
N LEU A 15 -23.98 -14.66 -29.69
CA LEU A 15 -22.52 -14.54 -29.64
C LEU A 15 -22.07 -13.18 -29.10
N CYS A 16 -22.71 -12.09 -29.53
CA CYS A 16 -22.42 -10.75 -29.02
C CYS A 16 -22.77 -10.61 -27.53
N ALA A 17 -23.93 -11.11 -27.10
CA ALA A 17 -24.35 -11.06 -25.70
C ALA A 17 -23.42 -11.87 -24.79
N LEU A 18 -22.96 -13.05 -25.24
CA LEU A 18 -21.99 -13.86 -24.50
C LEU A 18 -20.63 -13.15 -24.39
N GLY A 19 -20.14 -12.53 -25.46
CA GLY A 19 -18.91 -11.75 -25.43
C GLY A 19 -18.98 -10.58 -24.45
N LEU A 20 -20.10 -9.85 -24.43
CA LEU A 20 -20.35 -8.76 -23.50
C LEU A 20 -20.40 -9.24 -22.04
N LEU A 21 -21.05 -10.39 -21.79
CA LEU A 21 -21.11 -11.00 -20.46
C LEU A 21 -19.71 -11.35 -19.93
N VAL A 22 -18.86 -11.95 -20.77
CA VAL A 22 -17.47 -12.31 -20.39
C VAL A 22 -16.64 -11.06 -20.07
N LEU A 23 -16.79 -9.97 -20.83
CA LEU A 23 -16.09 -8.71 -20.57
C LEU A 23 -16.51 -8.09 -19.21
N VAL A 24 -17.80 -8.12 -18.89
CA VAL A 24 -18.31 -7.62 -17.59
C VAL A 24 -17.78 -8.45 -16.43
N LEU A 25 -17.69 -9.78 -16.57
CA LEU A 25 -17.13 -10.67 -15.55
C LEU A 25 -15.64 -10.40 -15.30
N LEU A 26 -14.86 -10.12 -16.34
CA LEU A 26 -13.43 -9.81 -16.22
C LEU A 26 -13.18 -8.42 -15.60
N ALA A 27 -14.08 -7.46 -15.82
CA ALA A 27 -13.95 -6.11 -15.25
C ALA A 27 -14.05 -6.09 -13.70
N GLN A 28 -14.69 -7.08 -13.09
CA GLN A 28 -14.88 -7.16 -11.64
C GLN A 28 -13.60 -7.64 -10.90
N GLY A 29 -12.64 -8.23 -11.61
CA GLY A 29 -11.44 -8.84 -11.02
C GLY A 29 -10.30 -7.87 -10.68
N ARG A 30 -10.52 -6.56 -10.69
CA ARG A 30 -9.49 -5.54 -10.39
C ARG A 30 -9.77 -4.83 -9.07
N TYR A 31 -9.83 -5.61 -7.99
CA TYR A 31 -9.66 -5.07 -6.65
C TYR A 31 -8.29 -5.53 -6.16
N ASP A 32 -7.30 -4.66 -6.31
CA ASP A 32 -5.98 -4.85 -5.71
C ASP A 32 -5.85 -4.01 -4.42
N PRO A 33 -6.39 -4.43 -3.26
CA PRO A 33 -6.07 -3.76 -2.00
C PRO A 33 -4.76 -4.22 -1.29
N PRO A 34 -3.88 -5.14 -1.76
CA PRO A 34 -2.71 -5.52 -0.95
C PRO A 34 -1.53 -4.54 -1.05
N LEU A 35 -1.44 -3.68 -2.08
CA LEU A 35 -0.28 -2.78 -2.22
C LEU A 35 -0.19 -1.74 -1.10
N ILE A 36 -1.32 -1.26 -0.58
CA ILE A 36 -1.35 -0.19 0.40
C ILE A 36 -0.84 -0.72 1.77
N GLN A 37 -1.27 -1.90 2.20
CA GLN A 37 -0.81 -2.48 3.48
C GLN A 37 0.68 -2.86 3.47
N HIS A 38 1.20 -3.37 2.36
CA HIS A 38 2.64 -3.66 2.24
C HIS A 38 3.50 -2.39 2.28
N SER A 39 3.00 -1.28 1.74
CA SER A 39 3.74 -0.02 1.76
C SER A 39 3.88 0.56 3.18
N HIS A 40 2.84 0.50 4.01
CA HIS A 40 2.88 1.03 5.39
C HIS A 40 3.88 0.24 6.26
N ALA A 41 3.93 -1.09 6.12
CA ALA A 41 4.88 -1.92 6.86
C ALA A 41 6.34 -1.68 6.43
N ALA A 42 6.57 -1.41 5.14
CA ALA A 42 7.90 -1.07 4.63
C ALA A 42 8.40 0.29 5.15
N VAL A 43 7.51 1.29 5.20
CA VAL A 43 7.81 2.61 5.75
C VAL A 43 8.10 2.52 7.25
N LEU A 44 7.22 1.87 8.03
CA LEU A 44 7.43 1.69 9.48
C LEU A 44 8.77 1.01 9.80
N LYS A 45 9.14 -0.03 9.05
CA LYS A 45 10.42 -0.73 9.27
C LYS A 45 11.62 0.18 9.00
N THR A 46 11.50 1.07 8.03
CA THR A 46 12.55 2.05 7.69
C THR A 46 12.67 3.09 8.79
N ASP A 47 11.55 3.66 9.24
CA ASP A 47 11.50 4.68 10.28
C ASP A 47 12.07 4.16 11.62
N LEU A 48 11.66 2.95 12.05
CA LEU A 48 12.18 2.31 13.25
C LEU A 48 13.69 2.05 13.19
N ARG A 49 14.22 1.75 11.99
CA ARG A 49 15.66 1.56 11.80
C ARG A 49 16.41 2.87 11.94
N THR A 50 15.91 3.95 11.32
CA THR A 50 16.50 5.29 11.44
C THR A 50 16.51 5.77 12.89
N ILE A 51 15.42 5.57 13.63
CA ILE A 51 15.35 5.90 15.06
C ILE A 51 16.37 5.07 15.85
N ARG A 52 16.48 3.76 15.58
CA ARG A 52 17.45 2.90 16.26
C ARG A 52 18.88 3.38 16.04
N ASP A 53 19.24 3.68 14.79
CA ASP A 53 20.56 4.18 14.46
C ASP A 53 20.86 5.52 15.17
N ALA A 54 19.84 6.39 15.31
CA ALA A 54 19.97 7.64 16.07
C ALA A 54 20.15 7.40 17.58
N VAL A 55 19.43 6.44 18.17
CA VAL A 55 19.60 6.03 19.58
C VAL A 55 20.99 5.47 19.83
N ASP A 56 21.49 4.64 18.92
CA ASP A 56 22.82 4.04 19.03
C ASP A 56 23.90 5.13 18.99
N ASN A 57 23.80 6.08 18.06
CA ASN A 57 24.72 7.22 17.98
C ASN A 57 24.66 8.11 19.24
N TYR A 58 23.45 8.41 19.74
CA TYR A 58 23.29 9.16 20.99
C TYR A 58 23.95 8.43 22.17
N THR A 59 23.74 7.12 22.27
CA THR A 59 24.29 6.29 23.35
C THR A 59 25.82 6.18 23.26
N LEU A 60 26.38 6.12 22.05
CA LEU A 60 27.83 6.11 21.84
C LEU A 60 28.49 7.42 22.29
N ASP A 61 27.87 8.56 22.00
CA ASP A 61 28.43 9.87 22.29
C ASP A 61 28.19 10.31 23.73
N ARG A 62 26.98 10.09 24.27
CA ARG A 62 26.56 10.53 25.61
C ARG A 62 26.79 9.48 26.70
N ARG A 63 27.04 8.21 26.32
CA ARG A 63 27.09 7.04 27.22
C ARG A 63 25.82 6.86 28.06
N GLU A 64 24.70 7.42 27.61
CA GLU A 64 23.41 7.38 28.26
C GLU A 64 22.33 7.15 27.19
N ALA A 65 21.29 6.38 27.53
CA ALA A 65 20.17 6.16 26.64
C ALA A 65 19.24 7.39 26.67
N PRO A 66 18.66 7.79 25.53
CA PRO A 66 17.68 8.88 25.51
C PRO A 66 16.44 8.50 26.33
N HIS A 67 15.88 9.45 27.08
CA HIS A 67 14.63 9.25 27.82
C HIS A 67 13.41 9.40 26.93
N SER A 68 13.54 10.20 25.86
CA SER A 68 12.50 10.43 24.87
C SER A 68 13.08 10.58 23.46
N LEU A 69 12.24 10.41 22.43
CA LEU A 69 12.64 10.71 21.04
C LEU A 69 12.87 12.20 20.81
N GLN A 70 12.32 13.07 21.66
CA GLN A 70 12.60 14.51 21.64
C GLN A 70 14.06 14.81 21.98
N ASP A 71 14.68 14.04 22.87
CA ASP A 71 16.09 14.20 23.25
C ASP A 71 17.03 13.97 22.04
N LEU A 72 16.63 13.07 21.13
CA LEU A 72 17.35 12.83 19.88
C LEU A 72 17.23 13.99 18.89
N VAL A 73 16.08 14.69 18.88
CA VAL A 73 15.87 15.88 18.06
C VAL A 73 16.67 17.06 18.60
N ASP A 74 16.59 17.29 19.90
CA ASP A 74 17.27 18.40 20.57
C ASP A 74 18.80 18.24 20.51
N ALA A 75 19.29 17.01 20.60
CA ALA A 75 20.70 16.69 20.42
C ALA A 75 21.14 16.62 18.95
N GLY A 76 20.22 16.77 17.99
CA GLY A 76 20.52 16.84 16.56
C GLY A 76 20.79 15.50 15.86
N TYR A 77 20.54 14.37 16.52
CA TYR A 77 20.65 13.04 15.92
C TYR A 77 19.44 12.70 15.04
N LEU A 78 18.29 13.34 15.29
CA LEU A 78 17.07 13.21 14.49
C LEU A 78 16.60 14.59 14.04
N ARG A 79 16.19 14.76 12.77
CA ARG A 79 15.68 16.07 12.29
C ARG A 79 14.23 16.33 12.71
N ILE A 80 13.43 15.28 12.70
CA ILE A 80 12.00 15.29 13.02
C ILE A 80 11.60 13.87 13.42
N ILE A 81 10.65 13.73 14.34
CA ILE A 81 10.09 12.44 14.74
C ILE A 81 9.17 11.95 13.60
N PRO A 82 9.46 10.80 12.96
CA PRO A 82 8.61 10.27 11.89
C PRO A 82 7.25 9.85 12.47
N VAL A 83 6.17 10.09 11.70
CA VAL A 83 4.81 9.70 12.08
C VAL A 83 4.60 8.24 11.70
N ASP A 84 4.24 7.40 12.68
CA ASP A 84 3.98 5.98 12.44
C ASP A 84 2.79 5.80 11.46
N PRO A 85 2.97 5.13 10.30
CA PRO A 85 1.92 4.93 9.31
C PRO A 85 0.82 3.95 9.74
N ILE A 86 0.97 3.24 10.86
CA ILE A 86 -0.02 2.33 11.45
C ILE A 86 -0.83 3.04 12.54
N THR A 87 -0.15 3.72 13.48
CA THR A 87 -0.80 4.36 14.63
C THR A 87 -1.14 5.84 14.41
N GLN A 88 -0.60 6.45 13.35
CA GLN A 88 -0.71 7.87 13.01
C GLN A 88 -0.22 8.81 14.12
N LYS A 89 0.70 8.34 14.96
CA LYS A 89 1.28 9.13 16.05
C LYS A 89 2.77 9.39 15.82
N PRO A 90 3.24 10.60 16.11
CA PRO A 90 4.66 10.86 16.36
C PRO A 90 4.93 10.54 17.84
N ASP A 91 5.19 9.28 18.14
CA ASP A 91 5.68 8.87 19.47
C ASP A 91 7.22 8.92 19.48
#